data_AF-A0A661YFC3-F1
#
_entry.id   AF-A0A661YFC3-F1
#
_cell.length_a   1.000
_cell.length_b   1.000
_cell.length_c   1.000
_cell.angle_alpha   90.00
_cell.angle_beta   90.00
_cell.angle_gamma   90.00
#
_symmetry.space_group_name_H-M   'P 1'
#
loop_
_entity.id
_entity.type
_entity.pdbx_description
1 polymer ?
#
loop_
_entity_poly.entity_id
_entity_poly.type
_entity_poly.pdbx_seq_one_letter_code
_entity_poly.pdbx_strand_id
1 'polypeptide(L)' 'ILFFHFAVNIGMTIGLAPVVGIPLPFFSYGGSSLWGFTLLLFLFVKQDADRLKVL' A
#
# COMPACT_ATOMS: atom_id res chain seq x y z
N ILE A 1 2.45 4.11 -4.43
CA ILE A 1 2.80 2.79 -3.85
C ILE A 1 1.55 1.96 -3.58
N LEU A 2 0.61 2.38 -2.72
CA LEU A 2 -0.63 1.62 -2.41
C LEU A 2 -1.41 1.18 -3.66
N PHE A 3 -1.77 2.13 -4.52
CA PHE A 3 -2.52 1.84 -5.75
C PHE A 3 -1.74 1.00 -6.78
N PHE A 4 -0.41 1.14 -6.81
CA PHE A 4 0.42 0.34 -7.71
C PHE A 4 0.44 -1.14 -7.29
N HIS A 5 0.60 -1.41 -5.99
CA HIS A 5 0.49 -2.78 -5.47
C HIS A 5 -0.88 -3.38 -5.73
N PHE A 6 -1.95 -2.57 -5.65
CA PHE A 6 -3.32 -3.01 -5.95
C PHE A 6 -3.50 -3.35 -7.44
N ALA A 7 -3.10 -2.43 -8.34
CA ALA A 7 -3.21 -2.62 -9.78
C ALA A 7 -2.38 -3.81 -10.30
N VAL A 8 -1.17 -4.01 -9.77
CA VAL A 8 -0.33 -5.16 -10.13
C VAL A 8 -0.93 -6.46 -9.61
N ASN A 9 -1.48 -6.49 -8.39
CA ASN A 9 -2.19 -7.67 -7.88
C ASN A 9 -3.38 -8.05 -8.78
N ILE A 10 -4.20 -7.07 -9.17
CA ILE A 10 -5.27 -7.29 -10.14
C ILE A 10 -4.71 -7.83 -11.45
N GLY A 11 -3.68 -7.17 -12.00
CA GLY A 11 -3.02 -7.56 -13.25
C GLY A 11 -2.50 -8.99 -13.23
N MET A 12 -1.96 -9.45 -12.10
CA MET A 12 -1.54 -10.84 -11.90
C MET A 12 -2.75 -11.79 -11.87
N THR A 13 -3.85 -11.42 -11.19
CA THR A 13 -5.06 -12.25 -11.11
C THR A 13 -5.77 -12.42 -12.45
N ILE A 14 -5.76 -11.40 -13.30
CA ILE A 14 -6.40 -11.43 -14.64
C ILE A 14 -5.43 -11.89 -15.75
N GLY A 15 -4.20 -12.26 -15.42
CA GLY A 15 -3.22 -12.79 -16.39
C GLY A 15 -2.55 -11.75 -17.29
N LEU A 16 -2.64 -10.46 -16.97
CA LEU A 16 -1.96 -9.38 -17.70
C LEU A 16 -0.50 -9.18 -17.29
N ALA A 17 -0.11 -9.66 -16.10
CA ALA A 17 1.25 -9.54 -15.56
C ALA A 17 1.72 -10.89 -14.98
N PRO A 18 3.04 -11.18 -14.97
CA PRO A 18 3.58 -12.40 -14.38
C PRO A 18 3.33 -12.43 -12.87
N VAL A 19 3.04 -13.63 -12.33
CA VAL A 19 2.74 -13.82 -10.91
C VAL A 19 4.03 -13.79 -10.08
N VAL A 20 4.28 -12.68 -9.38
CA VAL A 20 5.47 -12.47 -8.54
C VAL A 20 5.15 -12.57 -7.03
N GLY A 21 3.86 -12.57 -6.66
CA GLY A 21 3.45 -12.73 -5.25
C GLY A 21 3.71 -11.49 -4.39
N ILE A 22 3.32 -10.31 -4.91
CA ILE A 22 3.51 -9.04 -4.21
C ILE A 22 2.41 -8.85 -3.15
N PRO A 23 2.74 -8.51 -1.88
CA PRO A 23 1.75 -8.40 -0.82
C PRO A 23 0.75 -7.27 -1.09
N LEU A 24 -0.54 -7.61 -1.03
CA LEU A 24 -1.64 -6.67 -1.12
C LEU A 24 -1.69 -5.80 0.16
N PRO A 25 -1.70 -4.45 0.05
CA PRO A 25 -1.73 -3.59 1.22
C PRO A 25 -2.93 -3.91 2.11
N PHE A 26 -2.70 -4.12 3.41
CA PHE A 26 -3.71 -4.42 4.45
C PHE A 26 -4.51 -5.73 4.34
N PHE A 27 -4.49 -6.40 3.19
CA PHE A 27 -5.23 -7.65 2.96
C PHE A 27 -4.33 -8.89 2.96
N SER A 28 -3.02 -8.73 2.72
CA SER A 28 -2.06 -9.83 2.71
C SER A 28 -1.48 -10.11 4.10
N TYR A 29 -1.36 -11.38 4.48
CA TYR A 29 -0.83 -11.84 5.77
C TYR A 29 0.70 -11.72 5.91
N GLY A 30 1.35 -10.87 5.12
CA GLY A 30 2.79 -10.62 5.23
C GLY A 30 3.07 -9.68 6.39
N GLY A 31 3.63 -10.18 7.49
CA GLY A 31 3.90 -9.40 8.70
C GLY A 31 4.73 -8.13 8.41
N SER A 32 5.86 -8.26 7.70
CA SER A 32 6.74 -7.13 7.35
C SER A 32 6.06 -6.10 6.44
N SER A 33 5.27 -6.56 5.47
CA SER A 33 4.51 -5.67 4.59
C SER A 33 3.41 -4.93 5.32
N LEU A 34 2.74 -5.57 6.28
CA LEU A 34 1.69 -4.95 7.07
C LEU A 34 2.24 -3.82 7.94
N TRP A 35 3.38 -4.04 8.60
CA TRP A 35 4.09 -2.99 9.34
C TRP A 35 4.54 -1.83 8.43
N GLY A 36 5.09 -2.14 7.26
CA GLY A 36 5.51 -1.13 6.28
C GLY A 36 4.36 -0.24 5.79
N PHE A 37 3.23 -0.84 5.40
CA PHE A 37 2.06 -0.09 4.94
C PHE A 37 1.38 0.69 6.08
N THR A 38 1.39 0.16 7.30
CA THR A 38 0.86 0.84 8.48
C THR A 38 1.67 2.10 8.79
N LEU A 39 3.00 2.00 8.86
CA LEU A 39 3.87 3.16 9.06
C LEU A 39 3.68 4.21 7.97
N LEU A 40 3.62 3.78 6.71
CA LEU A 40 3.41 4.68 5.57
C LEU A 40 2.07 5.43 5.69
N LEU A 41 0.99 4.77 6.11
CA LEU A 41 -0.31 5.40 6.31
C LEU A 41 -0.26 6.45 7.42
N PHE A 42 0.30 6.11 8.59
CA PHE A 42 0.38 7.05 9.71
C PHE A 42 1.27 8.25 9.42
N LEU A 43 2.37 8.07 8.67
CA LEU A 43 3.19 9.18 8.19
C LEU A 43 2.42 10.09 7.24
N PHE A 44 1.65 9.50 6.31
CA PHE A 44 0.80 10.26 5.40
C PHE A 44 -0.27 11.08 6.14
N VAL A 45 -0.96 10.45 7.11
CA VAL A 45 -1.97 11.13 7.95
C VAL A 45 -1.34 12.23 8.79
N LYS A 46 -0.16 12.00 9.38
CA LYS A 46 0.56 13.04 10.12
C LYS A 46 0.91 14.22 9.22
N GLN A 47 1.41 13.97 8.02
CA GLN A 47 1.76 15.00 7.06
C GLN A 47 0.53 15.82 6.62
N ASP A 48 -0.63 15.17 6.48
CA ASP A 48 -1.90 15.83 6.17
C ASP A 48 -2.42 16.67 7.35
N ALA A 49 -2.34 16.14 8.58
CA ALA A 49 -2.70 16.89 9.79
C ALA A 49 -1.80 18.11 10.01
N ASP A 50 -0.51 18.01 9.71
CA ASP A 50 0.42 19.14 9.82
C ASP A 50 0.20 20.16 8.69
N ARG A 51 -0.30 19.76 7.50
CA ARG A 51 -0.75 20.71 6.45
C ARG A 51 -1.91 21.59 6.92
N LEU A 52 -2.88 21.00 7.63
CA LEU A 52 -4.07 21.71 8.14
C LEU A 52 -3.74 22.75 9.21
N LYS A 53 -2.62 22.63 9.93
CA LYS A 53 -2.17 23.63 10.91
C LYS A 53 -1.53 24.87 10.29
N VAL A 54 -1.12 24.78 9.03
CA VAL A 54 -0.44 25.87 8.30
C VAL A 54 -1.44 26.76 7.54
N LEU A 55 -2.69 26.30 7.39
CA LEU A 55 -3.82 27.05 6.81
C LEU A 55 -4.62 27.75 7.92
#